data_AF-A0A6N3Z542-F1
#
_entry.id   AF-A0A6N3Z542-F1
#
_cell.length_a   1.000
_cell.length_b   1.000
_cell.length_c   1.000
_cell.angle_alpha   90.00
_cell.angle_beta   90.00
_cell.angle_gamma   90.00
#
_symmetry.space_group_name_H-M   'P 1'
#
loop_
_entity.id
_entity.type
_entity.pdbx_description
1 polymer ?
#
loop_
_entity_poly.entity_id
_entity_poly.type
_entity_poly.pdbx_seq_one_letter_code
_entity_poly.pdbx_strand_id
1 'polypeptide(L)'
;MKKQAIAGLLLGCTASTNAFALDTNSAYDMDYQDDCSTNIYSSYCSNASFDFSPMRLDGETPSKVAENDSLAQSTQLPHYLRVSDERDWDYLMEQSYTILGLSVATVGLMTFLPESITKWDSEDSSIKNLGSKWKDNVSQGPVWDKDEHFLNYVMHPYFGGVYYTAARHAGFNEFESFLYSTTMSTFFWEYGVEAFAEVPSIQDLFVTPFFGAVVGEVMLQQELRITENGGEVMGSETLGSVSLFFLNPVGHIHYWVTDAWGDETEVNLAYNAWFSNGDAAQYAYDAGMPYTDQFIGLEVKLKF
;
A
#
# COMPACT_ATOMS: atom_id res chain seq x y z
N MET A 1 -43.09 -12.77 5.42
CA MET A 1 -42.68 -13.46 4.17
C MET A 1 -43.01 -12.59 2.96
N LYS A 2 -42.02 -11.90 2.40
CA LYS A 2 -41.86 -11.69 0.95
C LYS A 2 -40.47 -11.12 0.71
N LYS A 3 -39.74 -11.83 -0.14
CA LYS A 3 -38.34 -11.70 -0.48
C LYS A 3 -38.18 -10.76 -1.68
N GLN A 4 -37.02 -10.10 -1.68
CA GLN A 4 -36.11 -9.88 -2.82
C GLN A 4 -36.35 -8.74 -3.83
N ALA A 5 -35.25 -7.99 -3.99
CA ALA A 5 -34.51 -7.72 -5.23
C ALA A 5 -34.38 -6.22 -5.56
N ILE A 6 -33.23 -5.64 -5.22
CA ILE A 6 -32.69 -4.48 -5.95
C ILE A 6 -31.22 -4.78 -6.29
N ALA A 7 -31.04 -5.05 -7.58
CA ALA A 7 -29.90 -4.85 -8.46
C ALA A 7 -28.49 -4.74 -7.85
N GLY A 8 -27.71 -5.83 -7.96
CA GLY A 8 -26.26 -5.77 -8.08
C GLY A 8 -25.88 -5.55 -9.55
N LEU A 9 -25.11 -4.50 -9.82
CA LEU A 9 -24.54 -4.22 -11.13
C LEU A 9 -23.38 -5.22 -11.36
N LEU A 10 -23.66 -6.26 -12.14
CA LEU A 10 -22.66 -7.24 -12.58
C LEU A 10 -21.74 -6.58 -13.63
N LEU A 11 -20.47 -6.38 -13.29
CA LEU A 11 -19.39 -6.21 -14.27
C LEU A 11 -19.11 -7.57 -14.91
N GLY A 12 -19.92 -7.90 -15.91
CA GLY A 12 -19.66 -8.98 -16.85
C GLY A 12 -18.86 -8.46 -18.03
N CYS A 13 -17.54 -8.60 -17.99
CA CYS A 13 -16.73 -8.66 -19.20
C CYS A 13 -16.13 -10.06 -19.30
N THR A 14 -16.78 -10.90 -20.12
CA THR A 14 -16.25 -12.18 -20.56
C THR A 14 -14.95 -11.96 -21.33
N ALA A 15 -13.81 -12.25 -20.72
CA ALA A 15 -12.56 -12.42 -21.43
C ALA A 15 -12.48 -13.86 -21.95
N SER A 16 -12.60 -14.03 -23.27
CA SER A 16 -12.22 -15.26 -23.95
C SER A 16 -10.74 -15.53 -23.73
N THR A 17 -10.43 -16.55 -22.93
CA THR A 17 -9.06 -16.99 -22.64
C THR A 17 -8.47 -17.72 -23.84
N ASN A 18 -7.42 -17.17 -24.42
CA ASN A 18 -6.47 -18.00 -25.17
C ASN A 18 -5.53 -18.63 -24.16
N ALA A 19 -5.41 -19.96 -24.19
CA ALA A 19 -4.45 -20.69 -23.36
C ALA A 19 -3.03 -20.26 -23.75
N PHE A 20 -2.35 -19.52 -22.87
CA PHE A 20 -0.91 -19.28 -22.97
C PHE A 20 -0.17 -20.28 -22.08
N ALA A 21 0.75 -20.99 -22.69
CA ALA A 21 1.68 -21.88 -21.99
C ALA A 21 2.55 -21.05 -21.04
N LEU A 22 2.61 -21.48 -19.78
CA LEU A 22 3.57 -20.99 -18.79
C LEU A 22 4.97 -21.40 -19.24
N ASP A 23 5.75 -20.45 -19.75
CA ASP A 23 7.19 -20.62 -19.93
C ASP A 23 7.88 -20.13 -18.64
N THR A 24 8.13 -21.08 -17.74
CA THR A 24 8.81 -20.83 -16.47
C THR A 24 10.32 -20.86 -16.70
N ASN A 25 10.88 -19.84 -17.36
CA ASN A 25 12.31 -19.54 -17.38
C ASN A 25 12.54 -18.22 -18.12
N SER A 26 12.40 -17.10 -17.43
CA SER A 26 13.00 -15.84 -17.86
C SER A 26 13.35 -15.06 -16.60
N ALA A 27 14.64 -14.93 -16.32
CA ALA A 27 15.11 -13.81 -15.52
C ALA A 27 14.69 -12.56 -16.32
N TYR A 28 13.67 -11.86 -15.84
CA TYR A 28 13.14 -10.67 -16.49
C TYR A 28 14.11 -9.51 -16.26
N ASP A 29 15.12 -9.40 -17.12
CA ASP A 29 15.69 -8.10 -17.48
C ASP A 29 14.72 -7.49 -18.52
N MET A 30 13.68 -6.78 -18.06
CA MET A 30 12.93 -5.87 -18.91
C MET A 30 13.46 -4.46 -18.69
N ASP A 31 14.21 -3.96 -19.67
CA ASP A 31 14.59 -2.56 -19.78
C ASP A 31 13.31 -1.73 -19.98
N TYR A 32 12.75 -1.22 -18.88
CA TYR A 32 11.51 -0.44 -18.85
C TYR A 32 11.80 1.00 -19.29
N GLN A 33 11.34 1.38 -20.48
CA GLN A 33 11.41 2.78 -20.90
C GLN A 33 10.28 3.58 -20.24
N ASP A 34 10.63 4.31 -19.17
CA ASP A 34 9.80 5.33 -18.54
C ASP A 34 9.47 6.47 -19.55
N ASP A 35 8.32 6.40 -20.23
CA ASP A 35 7.82 7.49 -21.08
C ASP A 35 6.66 8.25 -20.41
N CYS A 36 6.99 9.20 -19.54
CA CYS A 36 6.01 10.09 -18.86
C CYS A 36 5.39 11.15 -19.82
N SER A 37 5.57 11.05 -21.14
CA SER A 37 5.00 11.99 -22.11
C SER A 37 3.53 11.73 -22.49
N THR A 38 2.89 10.71 -21.90
CA THR A 38 1.53 10.27 -22.23
C THR A 38 0.46 10.81 -21.26
N ASN A 39 -0.71 11.12 -21.85
CA ASN A 39 -1.84 11.92 -21.36
C ASN A 39 -2.00 12.10 -19.84
N ILE A 40 -2.34 11.05 -19.07
CA ILE A 40 -2.73 11.22 -17.65
C ILE A 40 -1.54 11.41 -16.71
N TYR A 41 -0.34 11.04 -17.14
CA TYR A 41 0.86 11.08 -16.31
C TYR A 41 1.57 12.44 -16.38
N SER A 42 1.29 13.23 -17.42
CA SER A 42 1.86 14.57 -17.65
C SER A 42 1.75 15.51 -16.44
N SER A 43 0.68 15.41 -15.64
CA SER A 43 0.48 16.25 -14.45
C SER A 43 1.32 15.79 -13.25
N TYR A 44 1.83 14.56 -13.27
CA TYR A 44 2.59 13.95 -12.18
C TYR A 44 4.11 13.95 -12.44
N CYS A 45 4.56 14.31 -13.65
CA CYS A 45 5.98 14.45 -13.95
C CYS A 45 6.52 15.79 -13.40
N SER A 46 7.76 15.80 -12.90
CA SER A 46 8.45 17.04 -12.51
C SER A 46 8.80 17.86 -13.76
N ASN A 47 8.23 19.07 -13.89
CA ASN A 47 8.58 20.01 -14.96
C ASN A 47 9.94 20.66 -14.67
N ALA A 48 11.04 20.09 -15.15
CA ALA A 48 12.30 20.81 -15.24
C ALA A 48 12.34 21.67 -16.52
N SER A 49 11.75 22.87 -16.48
CA SER A 49 11.91 23.84 -17.57
C SER A 49 13.28 24.50 -17.48
N PHE A 50 14.25 24.05 -18.29
CA PHE A 50 15.54 24.74 -18.45
C PHE A 50 15.41 25.86 -19.50
N ASP A 51 15.51 27.12 -19.05
CA ASP A 51 15.62 28.29 -19.93
C ASP A 51 17.03 28.37 -20.52
N PHE A 52 17.20 27.92 -21.77
CA PHE A 52 18.42 28.15 -22.52
C PHE A 52 18.45 29.59 -23.05
N SER A 53 18.92 30.53 -22.23
CA SER A 53 19.42 31.81 -22.75
C SER A 53 20.73 31.55 -23.51
N PRO A 54 20.83 31.83 -24.82
CA PRO A 54 22.09 31.66 -25.56
C PRO A 54 23.14 32.65 -25.03
N MET A 55 24.20 32.10 -24.46
CA MET A 55 25.31 32.85 -23.86
C MET A 55 26.11 33.61 -24.94
N ARG A 56 26.39 34.87 -24.64
CA ARG A 56 27.03 35.87 -25.51
C ARG A 56 28.51 35.53 -25.75
N LEU A 57 28.96 35.72 -26.99
CA LEU A 57 30.30 35.35 -27.46
C LEU A 57 31.34 36.40 -27.04
N ASP A 58 31.85 36.26 -25.81
CA ASP A 58 32.86 37.14 -25.22
C ASP A 58 34.09 36.30 -24.83
N GLY A 59 34.85 35.86 -25.85
CA GLY A 59 36.32 35.82 -25.90
C GLY A 59 37.21 35.22 -24.78
N GLU A 60 36.72 34.62 -23.71
CA GLU A 60 37.56 33.94 -22.70
C GLU A 60 37.32 32.42 -22.69
N THR A 61 38.42 31.66 -22.76
CA THR A 61 38.48 30.20 -22.83
C THR A 61 37.54 29.52 -21.83
N PRO A 62 36.65 28.61 -22.25
CA PRO A 62 35.90 27.80 -21.30
C PRO A 62 36.87 26.82 -20.63
N SER A 63 37.05 27.00 -19.33
CA SER A 63 37.59 25.96 -18.46
C SER A 63 36.75 24.71 -18.66
N LYS A 64 37.40 23.54 -18.74
CA LYS A 64 36.77 22.23 -18.94
C LYS A 64 35.57 22.09 -18.00
N VAL A 65 34.36 22.20 -18.54
CA VAL A 65 33.15 21.73 -17.87
C VAL A 65 33.32 20.22 -17.80
N ALA A 66 33.34 19.70 -16.58
CA ALA A 66 33.34 18.27 -16.34
C ALA A 66 32.12 17.68 -17.07
N GLU A 67 32.35 16.74 -17.97
CA GLU A 67 31.36 15.72 -18.30
C GLU A 67 31.10 14.92 -17.02
N ASN A 68 30.25 15.43 -16.13
CA ASN A 68 29.51 14.59 -15.21
C ASN A 68 28.01 14.90 -15.34
N ASP A 69 27.30 13.87 -15.80
CA ASP A 69 26.17 13.34 -15.05
C ASP A 69 24.99 14.28 -14.77
N SER A 70 24.50 14.96 -15.80
CA SER A 70 23.23 15.69 -15.71
C SER A 70 22.35 15.58 -16.97
N LEU A 71 22.63 14.60 -17.83
CA LEU A 71 21.86 14.32 -19.05
C LEU A 71 21.09 12.98 -18.94
N ALA A 72 20.39 12.76 -17.83
CA ALA A 72 19.44 11.66 -17.68
C ALA A 72 18.50 11.86 -16.48
N GLN A 73 17.97 13.07 -16.27
CA GLN A 73 16.73 13.15 -15.49
C GLN A 73 15.60 12.84 -16.47
N SER A 74 15.40 11.54 -16.74
CA SER A 74 14.27 11.10 -17.55
C SER A 74 12.99 11.53 -16.85
N THR A 75 12.01 11.86 -17.65
CA THR A 75 10.62 12.02 -17.26
C THR A 75 10.13 10.70 -16.65
N GLN A 76 10.39 10.48 -15.36
CA GLN A 76 10.03 9.23 -14.67
C GLN A 76 8.61 9.32 -14.12
N LEU A 77 7.89 8.20 -14.23
CA LEU A 77 6.59 8.04 -13.59
C LEU A 77 6.75 8.09 -12.06
N PRO A 78 5.70 8.52 -11.34
CA PRO A 78 5.67 8.46 -9.88
C PRO A 78 6.02 7.07 -9.36
N HIS A 79 6.70 7.01 -8.20
CA HIS A 79 7.22 5.76 -7.65
C HIS A 79 6.14 4.68 -7.49
N TYR A 80 4.91 5.06 -7.14
CA TYR A 80 3.79 4.13 -6.95
C TYR A 80 3.24 3.49 -8.25
N LEU A 81 3.66 3.98 -9.43
CA LEU A 81 3.25 3.44 -10.75
C LEU A 81 4.37 2.68 -11.45
N ARG A 82 5.55 2.59 -10.83
CA ARG A 82 6.71 1.85 -11.34
C ARG A 82 7.23 0.88 -10.29
N VAL A 83 8.04 -0.07 -10.74
CA VAL A 83 8.75 -1.00 -9.87
C VAL A 83 10.17 -0.44 -9.63
N SER A 84 10.64 -0.45 -8.39
CA SER A 84 12.02 -0.08 -8.09
C SER A 84 13.01 -1.05 -8.74
N ASP A 85 14.08 -0.53 -9.33
CA ASP A 85 15.12 -1.35 -9.97
C ASP A 85 15.91 -2.19 -8.95
N GLU A 86 16.07 -1.66 -7.74
CA GLU A 86 16.69 -2.33 -6.60
C GLU A 86 15.70 -2.47 -5.45
N ARG A 87 16.03 -3.31 -4.46
CA ARG A 87 15.22 -3.48 -3.25
C ARG A 87 15.18 -2.18 -2.45
N ASP A 88 14.02 -1.53 -2.44
CA ASP A 88 13.75 -0.32 -1.70
C ASP A 88 13.04 -0.64 -0.38
N TRP A 89 13.83 -0.77 0.68
CA TRP A 89 13.31 -1.06 2.02
C TRP A 89 12.57 0.12 2.63
N ASP A 90 12.97 1.35 2.30
CA ASP A 90 12.37 2.56 2.85
C ASP A 90 10.97 2.73 2.26
N TYR A 91 10.83 2.58 0.94
CA TYR A 91 9.52 2.59 0.30
C TYR A 91 8.61 1.46 0.78
N LEU A 92 9.12 0.23 0.94
CA LEU A 92 8.33 -0.87 1.50
C LEU A 92 7.83 -0.53 2.92
N MET A 93 8.67 0.11 3.74
CA MET A 93 8.30 0.52 5.09
C MET A 93 7.22 1.62 5.08
N GLU A 94 7.35 2.59 4.19
CA GLU A 94 6.34 3.64 3.97
C GLU A 94 4.99 3.08 3.52
N GLN A 95 4.99 2.12 2.59
CA GLN A 95 3.80 1.37 2.19
C GLN A 95 3.21 0.59 3.38
N SER A 96 4.06 -0.02 4.20
CA SER A 96 3.65 -0.75 5.42
C SER A 96 2.97 0.18 6.44
N TYR A 97 3.48 1.39 6.63
CA TYR A 97 2.84 2.39 7.50
C TYR A 97 1.52 2.90 6.92
N THR A 98 1.43 3.03 5.60
CA THR A 98 0.17 3.36 4.94
C THR A 98 -0.86 2.26 5.17
N ILE A 99 -0.47 0.98 5.04
CA ILE A 99 -1.31 -0.18 5.36
C ILE A 99 -1.76 -0.16 6.82
N LEU A 100 -0.85 0.13 7.76
CA LEU A 100 -1.17 0.25 9.18
C LEU A 100 -2.22 1.35 9.43
N GLY A 101 -2.01 2.54 8.85
CA GLY A 101 -2.95 3.66 8.96
C GLY A 101 -4.33 3.33 8.40
N LEU A 102 -4.36 2.71 7.21
CA LEU A 102 -5.60 2.25 6.58
C LEU A 102 -6.30 1.16 7.40
N SER A 103 -5.55 0.29 8.07
CA SER A 103 -6.11 -0.75 8.92
C SER A 103 -6.77 -0.15 10.16
N VAL A 104 -6.13 0.84 10.81
CA VAL A 104 -6.75 1.60 11.92
C VAL A 104 -8.03 2.31 11.47
N ALA A 105 -8.00 2.96 10.29
CA ALA A 105 -9.18 3.60 9.73
C ALA A 105 -10.29 2.59 9.41
N THR A 106 -9.93 1.42 8.88
CA THR A 106 -10.85 0.32 8.56
C THR A 106 -11.50 -0.24 9.82
N VAL A 107 -10.71 -0.53 10.85
CA VAL A 107 -11.23 -0.94 12.17
C VAL A 107 -12.18 0.12 12.72
N GLY A 108 -11.79 1.40 12.70
CA GLY A 108 -12.64 2.51 13.10
C GLY A 108 -13.98 2.52 12.35
N LEU A 109 -13.95 2.37 11.02
CA LEU A 109 -15.16 2.30 10.20
C LEU A 109 -16.01 1.05 10.49
N MET A 110 -15.37 -0.09 10.71
CA MET A 110 -16.03 -1.35 11.07
C MET A 110 -16.79 -1.22 12.40
N THR A 111 -16.30 -0.43 13.36
CA THR A 111 -17.06 -0.17 14.61
C THR A 111 -18.37 0.60 14.38
N PHE A 112 -18.54 1.27 13.23
CA PHE A 112 -19.78 1.95 12.86
C PHE A 112 -20.69 1.13 11.93
N LEU A 113 -20.18 0.02 11.37
CA LEU A 113 -20.96 -0.86 10.50
C LEU A 113 -21.78 -1.89 11.31
N PRO A 114 -22.92 -2.37 10.79
CA PRO A 114 -23.72 -3.38 11.49
C PRO A 114 -22.97 -4.71 11.64
N GLU A 115 -23.16 -5.39 12.78
CA GLU A 115 -22.63 -6.72 13.11
C GLU A 115 -22.87 -7.77 12.02
N SER A 116 -23.92 -7.63 11.21
CA SER A 116 -24.17 -8.56 10.10
C SER A 116 -23.07 -8.57 9.03
N ILE A 117 -22.39 -7.43 8.85
CA ILE A 117 -21.30 -7.23 7.88
C ILE A 117 -19.96 -7.48 8.54
N THR A 118 -19.71 -6.90 9.72
CA THR A 118 -18.39 -6.94 10.35
C THR A 118 -18.18 -8.15 11.22
N LYS A 119 -19.26 -8.77 11.74
CA LYS A 119 -19.24 -9.79 12.82
C LYS A 119 -18.68 -9.31 14.17
N TRP A 120 -18.33 -8.02 14.27
CA TRP A 120 -17.78 -7.42 15.49
C TRP A 120 -18.93 -6.99 16.40
N ASP A 121 -19.11 -7.68 17.54
CA ASP A 121 -20.13 -7.38 18.54
C ASP A 121 -19.97 -5.95 19.09
N SER A 122 -21.08 -5.22 19.14
CA SER A 122 -21.13 -3.86 19.70
C SER A 122 -20.75 -3.79 21.19
N GLU A 123 -20.89 -4.88 21.96
CA GLU A 123 -20.43 -4.96 23.35
C GLU A 123 -18.90 -5.09 23.50
N ASP A 124 -18.18 -5.47 22.44
CA ASP A 124 -16.72 -5.61 22.43
C ASP A 124 -15.96 -4.29 22.19
N SER A 125 -16.70 -3.19 22.01
CA SER A 125 -16.16 -1.83 21.81
C SER A 125 -15.45 -1.22 23.04
N SER A 126 -15.46 -1.91 24.19
CA SER A 126 -14.69 -1.51 25.37
C SER A 126 -13.20 -1.79 25.16
N ILE A 127 -12.42 -0.75 24.87
CA ILE A 127 -10.95 -0.79 24.75
C ILE A 127 -10.27 -1.53 25.91
N LYS A 128 -10.89 -1.55 27.10
CA LYS A 128 -10.38 -2.24 28.29
C LYS A 128 -10.36 -3.78 28.17
N ASN A 129 -11.19 -4.36 27.31
CA ASN A 129 -11.32 -5.81 27.14
C ASN A 129 -10.67 -6.34 25.85
N LEU A 130 -10.23 -5.46 24.95
CA LEU A 130 -9.63 -5.84 23.66
C LEU A 130 -8.38 -6.70 23.84
N GLY A 131 -7.50 -6.36 24.79
CA GLY A 131 -6.26 -7.11 25.02
C GLY A 131 -6.49 -8.52 25.57
N SER A 132 -7.46 -8.70 26.49
CA SER A 132 -7.83 -10.02 26.99
C SER A 132 -8.51 -10.86 25.91
N LYS A 133 -9.41 -10.25 25.13
CA LYS A 133 -10.13 -10.93 24.04
C LYS A 133 -9.17 -11.39 22.94
N TRP A 134 -8.27 -10.50 22.50
CA TRP A 134 -7.20 -10.84 21.56
C TRP A 134 -6.38 -12.03 22.05
N LYS A 135 -5.96 -12.00 23.32
CA LYS A 135 -5.20 -13.09 23.92
C LYS A 135 -6.00 -14.40 23.92
N ASP A 136 -7.27 -14.35 24.28
CA ASP A 136 -8.15 -15.53 24.32
C ASP A 136 -8.37 -16.10 22.91
N ASN A 137 -8.56 -15.24 21.91
CA ASN A 137 -8.73 -15.63 20.51
C ASN A 137 -7.45 -16.29 19.96
N VAL A 138 -6.30 -15.64 20.11
CA VAL A 138 -5.00 -16.18 19.67
C VAL A 138 -4.65 -17.48 20.41
N SER A 139 -4.99 -17.60 21.70
CA SER A 139 -4.68 -18.79 22.50
C SER A 139 -5.55 -20.01 22.17
N GLN A 140 -6.72 -19.82 21.57
CA GLN A 140 -7.58 -20.92 21.12
C GLN A 140 -6.98 -21.66 19.91
N GLY A 141 -6.09 -21.00 19.17
CA GLY A 141 -5.52 -21.51 17.94
C GLY A 141 -6.50 -21.40 16.76
N PRO A 142 -5.99 -21.52 15.51
CA PRO A 142 -6.82 -21.29 14.35
C PRO A 142 -7.99 -22.27 14.24
N VAL A 143 -9.16 -21.75 13.88
CA VAL A 143 -10.38 -22.54 13.67
C VAL A 143 -10.79 -22.51 12.21
N TRP A 144 -11.66 -23.43 11.82
CA TRP A 144 -12.31 -23.34 10.52
C TRP A 144 -13.43 -22.32 10.62
N ASP A 145 -13.21 -21.15 10.05
CA ASP A 145 -14.17 -20.06 10.08
C ASP A 145 -15.40 -20.33 9.15
N LYS A 146 -16.51 -19.63 9.40
CA LYS A 146 -17.81 -19.76 8.73
C LYS A 146 -18.25 -18.47 8.05
N ASP A 147 -17.32 -17.57 7.76
CA ASP A 147 -17.62 -16.35 7.05
C ASP A 147 -18.22 -16.58 5.66
N GLU A 148 -18.78 -15.49 5.13
CA GLU A 148 -19.36 -15.52 3.80
C GLU A 148 -18.29 -15.83 2.75
N HIS A 149 -18.60 -16.74 1.84
CA HIS A 149 -17.68 -17.17 0.78
C HIS A 149 -17.04 -16.01 -0.02
N PHE A 150 -17.74 -14.88 -0.14
CA PHE A 150 -17.18 -13.71 -0.82
C PHE A 150 -16.00 -13.10 -0.04
N LEU A 151 -16.05 -13.05 1.29
CA LEU A 151 -14.95 -12.54 2.09
C LEU A 151 -13.74 -13.47 1.96
N ASN A 152 -13.90 -14.77 2.22
CA ASN A 152 -12.78 -15.72 2.28
C ASN A 152 -12.14 -15.98 0.91
N TYR A 153 -12.91 -15.93 -0.19
CA TYR A 153 -12.41 -16.32 -1.50
C TYR A 153 -12.29 -15.19 -2.52
N VAL A 154 -12.71 -13.97 -2.19
CA VAL A 154 -12.54 -12.79 -3.07
C VAL A 154 -11.77 -11.69 -2.34
N MET A 155 -12.27 -11.23 -1.20
CA MET A 155 -11.65 -10.11 -0.49
C MET A 155 -10.30 -10.48 0.12
N HIS A 156 -10.19 -11.64 0.76
CA HIS A 156 -8.95 -12.13 1.34
C HIS A 156 -7.84 -12.30 0.28
N PRO A 157 -8.04 -13.02 -0.85
CA PRO A 157 -7.06 -13.03 -1.93
C PRO A 157 -6.74 -11.63 -2.47
N TYR A 158 -7.71 -10.73 -2.61
CA TYR A 158 -7.44 -9.37 -3.06
C TYR A 158 -6.52 -8.60 -2.10
N PHE A 159 -6.80 -8.60 -0.80
CA PHE A 159 -5.95 -7.91 0.19
C PHE A 159 -4.57 -8.57 0.34
N GLY A 160 -4.48 -9.91 0.22
CA GLY A 160 -3.20 -10.60 0.11
C GLY A 160 -2.42 -10.16 -1.14
N GLY A 161 -3.13 -9.90 -2.24
CA GLY A 161 -2.59 -9.29 -3.47
C GLY A 161 -2.10 -7.85 -3.27
N VAL A 162 -2.83 -7.03 -2.51
CA VAL A 162 -2.41 -5.67 -2.16
C VAL A 162 -1.12 -5.67 -1.33
N TYR A 163 -0.96 -6.57 -0.37
CA TYR A 163 0.32 -6.72 0.34
C TYR A 163 1.44 -7.18 -0.60
N TYR A 164 1.13 -8.10 -1.50
CA TYR A 164 2.09 -8.58 -2.49
C TYR A 164 2.56 -7.47 -3.42
N THR A 165 1.66 -6.67 -3.98
CA THR A 165 2.00 -5.57 -4.89
C THR A 165 2.83 -4.50 -4.19
N ALA A 166 2.56 -4.18 -2.92
CA ALA A 166 3.39 -3.26 -2.14
C ALA A 166 4.87 -3.68 -2.12
N ALA A 167 5.17 -4.97 -1.92
CA ALA A 167 6.53 -5.50 -1.98
C ALA A 167 7.10 -5.53 -3.41
N ARG A 168 6.28 -5.88 -4.41
CA ARG A 168 6.72 -5.89 -5.81
C ARG A 168 7.12 -4.49 -6.30
N HIS A 169 6.33 -3.46 -5.98
CA HIS A 169 6.67 -2.07 -6.33
C HIS A 169 7.96 -1.60 -5.66
N ALA A 170 8.29 -2.12 -4.47
CA ALA A 170 9.55 -1.86 -3.78
C ALA A 170 10.77 -2.67 -4.31
N GLY A 171 10.66 -3.29 -5.49
CA GLY A 171 11.77 -4.00 -6.15
C GLY A 171 12.06 -5.41 -5.60
N PHE A 172 11.19 -5.97 -4.75
CA PHE A 172 11.34 -7.34 -4.27
C PHE A 172 10.87 -8.35 -5.30
N ASN A 173 11.54 -9.50 -5.40
CA ASN A 173 11.12 -10.57 -6.32
C ASN A 173 9.83 -11.27 -5.85
N GLU A 174 9.34 -12.21 -6.66
CA GLU A 174 8.05 -12.88 -6.44
C GLU A 174 8.02 -13.68 -5.13
N PHE A 175 9.12 -14.34 -4.78
CA PHE A 175 9.20 -15.15 -3.55
C PHE A 175 9.28 -14.26 -2.30
N GLU A 176 10.07 -13.19 -2.37
CA GLU A 176 10.18 -12.21 -1.29
C GLU A 176 8.85 -11.48 -1.06
N SER A 177 8.16 -11.11 -2.13
CA SER A 177 6.84 -10.48 -2.09
C SER A 177 5.77 -11.43 -1.55
N PHE A 178 5.87 -12.72 -1.90
CA PHE A 178 5.04 -13.77 -1.29
C PHE A 178 5.30 -13.89 0.21
N LEU A 179 6.56 -13.86 0.66
CA LEU A 179 6.90 -13.94 2.08
C LEU A 179 6.41 -12.70 2.85
N TYR A 180 6.56 -11.51 2.27
CA TYR A 180 6.01 -10.27 2.83
C TYR A 180 4.47 -10.35 2.94
N SER A 181 3.77 -10.70 1.86
CA SER A 181 2.31 -10.88 1.87
C SER A 181 1.87 -11.95 2.88
N THR A 182 2.60 -13.06 2.99
CA THR A 182 2.36 -14.09 4.02
C THR A 182 2.48 -13.55 5.42
N THR A 183 3.52 -12.76 5.68
CA THR A 183 3.77 -12.15 6.99
C THR A 183 2.68 -11.15 7.34
N MET A 184 2.31 -10.27 6.40
CA MET A 184 1.27 -9.26 6.59
C MET A 184 -0.12 -9.89 6.76
N SER A 185 -0.47 -10.87 5.93
CA SER A 185 -1.74 -11.57 6.03
C SER A 185 -1.86 -12.34 7.34
N THR A 186 -0.80 -13.05 7.74
CA THR A 186 -0.84 -13.93 8.92
C THR A 186 -0.70 -13.15 10.21
N PHE A 187 0.37 -12.38 10.38
CA PHE A 187 0.71 -11.83 11.69
C PHE A 187 0.11 -10.45 11.91
N PHE A 188 0.06 -9.63 10.86
CA PHE A 188 -0.48 -8.28 10.98
C PHE A 188 -2.01 -8.27 10.92
N TRP A 189 -2.60 -8.94 9.92
CA TRP A 189 -4.06 -8.96 9.78
C TRP A 189 -4.71 -10.01 10.68
N GLU A 190 -4.53 -11.30 10.38
CA GLU A 190 -5.26 -12.40 11.02
C GLU A 190 -5.02 -12.46 12.54
N TYR A 191 -3.75 -12.60 12.95
CA TYR A 191 -3.37 -12.65 14.37
C TYR A 191 -3.26 -11.27 15.03
N GLY A 192 -3.32 -10.19 14.25
CA GLY A 192 -3.19 -8.83 14.76
C GLY A 192 -4.54 -8.15 14.85
N VAL A 193 -4.96 -7.53 13.74
CA VAL A 193 -6.18 -6.73 13.62
C VAL A 193 -7.44 -7.56 13.86
N GLU A 194 -7.57 -8.70 13.20
CA GLU A 194 -8.80 -9.51 13.22
C GLU A 194 -8.96 -10.29 14.51
N ALA A 195 -7.86 -10.75 15.10
CA ALA A 195 -7.84 -11.42 16.39
C ALA A 195 -8.43 -10.61 17.55
N PHE A 196 -8.55 -9.27 17.43
CA PHE A 196 -9.27 -8.45 18.41
C PHE A 196 -10.77 -8.73 18.42
N ALA A 197 -11.33 -9.19 17.31
CA ALA A 197 -12.74 -9.49 17.17
C ALA A 197 -13.01 -10.99 17.13
N GLU A 198 -12.21 -11.77 16.42
CA GLU A 198 -12.51 -13.16 16.09
C GLU A 198 -11.32 -14.10 16.31
N VAL A 199 -11.57 -15.41 16.32
CA VAL A 199 -10.52 -16.41 16.43
C VAL A 199 -9.88 -16.58 15.05
N PRO A 200 -8.53 -16.58 14.93
CA PRO A 200 -7.86 -16.76 13.64
C PRO A 200 -8.40 -17.94 12.82
N SER A 201 -8.50 -17.76 11.51
CA SER A 201 -9.04 -18.70 10.54
C SER A 201 -7.93 -19.53 9.88
N ILE A 202 -8.06 -20.86 9.93
CA ILE A 202 -7.16 -21.78 9.20
C ILE A 202 -7.22 -21.51 7.69
N GLN A 203 -8.39 -21.12 7.19
CA GLN A 203 -8.59 -20.92 5.75
C GLN A 203 -7.80 -19.70 5.29
N ASP A 204 -7.92 -18.59 6.01
CA ASP A 204 -7.36 -17.31 5.60
C ASP A 204 -5.83 -17.29 5.78
N LEU A 205 -5.30 -18.06 6.74
CA LEU A 205 -3.85 -18.32 6.84
C LEU A 205 -3.23 -18.98 5.60
N PHE A 206 -4.04 -19.65 4.77
CA PHE A 206 -3.58 -20.22 3.51
C PHE A 206 -4.07 -19.43 2.29
N VAL A 207 -5.37 -19.15 2.24
CA VAL A 207 -6.04 -18.59 1.07
C VAL A 207 -5.55 -17.17 0.80
N THR A 208 -5.46 -16.33 1.83
CA THR A 208 -5.04 -14.94 1.74
C THR A 208 -3.64 -14.82 1.14
N PRO A 209 -2.59 -15.46 1.68
CA PRO A 209 -1.25 -15.28 1.11
C PRO A 209 -1.01 -16.08 -0.18
N PHE A 210 -1.53 -17.31 -0.29
CA PHE A 210 -1.26 -18.16 -1.46
C PHE A 210 -1.98 -17.64 -2.71
N PHE A 211 -3.30 -17.45 -2.64
CA PHE A 211 -4.05 -16.90 -3.76
C PHE A 211 -3.83 -15.39 -3.88
N GLY A 212 -3.51 -14.70 -2.79
CA GLY A 212 -3.13 -13.31 -2.84
C GLY A 212 -1.87 -13.05 -3.65
N ALA A 213 -0.82 -13.88 -3.54
CA ALA A 213 0.34 -13.72 -4.40
C ALA A 213 0.01 -13.90 -5.90
N VAL A 214 -0.89 -14.85 -6.23
CA VAL A 214 -1.34 -15.04 -7.62
C VAL A 214 -2.13 -13.82 -8.11
N VAL A 215 -3.07 -13.33 -7.31
CA VAL A 215 -3.89 -12.16 -7.64
C VAL A 215 -3.01 -10.90 -7.72
N GLY A 216 -2.07 -10.74 -6.79
CA GLY A 216 -1.15 -9.60 -6.74
C GLY A 216 -0.23 -9.52 -7.93
N GLU A 217 0.33 -10.65 -8.41
CA GLU A 217 1.13 -10.63 -9.63
C GLU A 217 0.26 -10.28 -10.86
N VAL A 218 -0.98 -10.77 -10.93
CA VAL A 218 -1.93 -10.33 -11.98
C VAL A 218 -2.23 -8.83 -11.87
N MET A 219 -2.39 -8.30 -10.65
CA MET A 219 -2.63 -6.89 -10.41
C MET A 219 -1.47 -6.03 -10.93
N LEU A 220 -0.23 -6.37 -10.54
CA LEU A 220 0.98 -5.70 -11.00
C LEU A 220 1.11 -5.72 -12.53
N GLN A 221 0.96 -6.90 -13.14
CA GLN A 221 1.06 -7.04 -14.60
C GLN A 221 -0.02 -6.24 -15.34
N GLN A 222 -1.22 -6.14 -14.76
CA GLN A 222 -2.30 -5.35 -15.36
C GLN A 222 -2.08 -3.85 -15.19
N GLU A 223 -1.50 -3.43 -14.06
CA GLU A 223 -1.12 -2.05 -13.79
C GLU A 223 -0.07 -1.58 -14.80
N LEU A 224 1.03 -2.33 -14.94
CA LEU A 224 2.09 -2.01 -15.90
C LEU A 224 1.55 -1.89 -17.33
N ARG A 225 0.66 -2.79 -17.77
CA ARG A 225 0.02 -2.71 -19.09
C ARG A 225 -0.85 -1.48 -19.28
N ILE A 226 -1.60 -1.07 -18.24
CA ILE A 226 -2.44 0.13 -18.32
C ILE A 226 -1.54 1.36 -18.39
N THR A 227 -0.46 1.38 -17.60
CA THR A 227 0.55 2.43 -17.61
C THR A 227 1.25 2.55 -18.96
N GLU A 228 1.66 1.44 -19.57
CA GLU A 228 2.22 1.40 -20.94
C GLU A 228 1.22 1.89 -22.00
N ASN A 229 -0.07 1.66 -21.81
CA ASN A 229 -1.13 2.14 -22.71
C ASN A 229 -1.53 3.60 -22.44
N GLY A 230 -0.66 4.40 -21.81
CA GLY A 230 -0.91 5.81 -21.50
C GLY A 230 -1.98 6.03 -20.43
N GLY A 231 -2.26 5.01 -19.61
CA GLY A 231 -3.23 5.09 -18.53
C GLY A 231 -4.69 4.95 -18.98
N GLU A 232 -4.95 4.39 -20.16
CA GLU A 232 -6.30 4.21 -20.70
C GLU A 232 -6.77 2.75 -20.64
N VAL A 233 -8.03 2.56 -20.24
CA VAL A 233 -8.74 1.27 -20.35
C VAL A 233 -9.93 1.45 -21.28
N MET A 234 -9.99 0.65 -22.35
CA MET A 234 -11.03 0.73 -23.39
C MET A 234 -11.15 2.14 -24.02
N GLY A 235 -10.03 2.87 -24.12
CA GLY A 235 -10.00 4.25 -24.65
C GLY A 235 -10.53 5.30 -23.68
N SER A 236 -10.63 4.98 -22.39
CA SER A 236 -11.04 5.93 -21.34
C SER A 236 -9.94 6.06 -20.29
N GLU A 237 -9.43 7.28 -20.15
CA GLU A 237 -8.51 7.69 -19.08
C GLU A 237 -9.13 7.49 -17.70
N THR A 238 -10.40 7.87 -17.52
CA THR A 238 -11.10 7.70 -16.24
C THR A 238 -11.19 6.24 -15.83
N LEU A 239 -11.51 5.33 -16.76
CA LEU A 239 -11.52 3.90 -16.46
C LEU A 239 -10.12 3.38 -16.13
N GLY A 240 -9.08 3.92 -16.78
CA GLY A 240 -7.70 3.57 -16.48
C GLY A 240 -7.29 4.05 -15.09
N SER A 241 -7.49 5.31 -14.73
CA SER A 241 -7.20 5.83 -13.38
C SER A 241 -7.94 5.07 -12.27
N VAL A 242 -9.21 4.73 -12.49
CA VAL A 242 -9.97 3.91 -11.53
C VAL A 242 -9.39 2.51 -11.43
N SER A 243 -9.00 1.91 -12.55
CA SER A 243 -8.39 0.58 -12.56
C SER A 243 -7.05 0.58 -11.82
N LEU A 244 -6.17 1.54 -12.11
CA LEU A 244 -4.86 1.70 -11.46
C LEU A 244 -5.00 1.82 -9.93
N PHE A 245 -5.98 2.59 -9.46
CA PHE A 245 -6.26 2.68 -8.03
C PHE A 245 -6.61 1.33 -7.39
N PHE A 246 -7.46 0.51 -8.02
CA PHE A 246 -7.80 -0.79 -7.46
C PHE A 246 -6.71 -1.85 -7.64
N LEU A 247 -5.75 -1.63 -8.54
CA LEU A 247 -4.60 -2.52 -8.73
C LEU A 247 -3.50 -2.22 -7.70
N ASN A 248 -3.31 -0.94 -7.33
CA ASN A 248 -2.37 -0.52 -6.30
C ASN A 248 -2.95 0.59 -5.39
N PRO A 249 -3.92 0.24 -4.53
CA PRO A 249 -4.59 1.23 -3.70
C PRO A 249 -3.66 1.83 -2.65
N VAL A 250 -2.73 1.04 -2.10
CA VAL A 250 -1.79 1.51 -1.07
C VAL A 250 -0.83 2.53 -1.68
N GLY A 251 -0.27 2.25 -2.84
CA GLY A 251 0.62 3.17 -3.53
C GLY A 251 -0.06 4.51 -3.85
N HIS A 252 -1.30 4.47 -4.36
CA HIS A 252 -2.06 5.69 -4.67
C HIS A 252 -2.41 6.49 -3.42
N ILE A 253 -2.90 5.84 -2.36
CA ILE A 253 -3.24 6.51 -1.11
C ILE A 253 -1.99 7.08 -0.45
N HIS A 254 -0.91 6.32 -0.42
CA HIS A 254 0.38 6.77 0.09
C HIS A 254 0.81 8.07 -0.61
N TYR A 255 0.78 8.09 -1.94
CA TYR A 255 1.10 9.27 -2.73
C TYR A 255 0.18 10.46 -2.42
N TRP A 256 -1.13 10.26 -2.29
CA TRP A 256 -2.04 11.36 -1.93
C TRP A 256 -1.79 11.91 -0.52
N VAL A 257 -1.45 11.04 0.42
CA VAL A 257 -1.11 11.46 1.78
C VAL A 257 0.20 12.23 1.78
N THR A 258 1.25 11.75 1.11
CA THR A 258 2.52 12.48 1.05
C THR A 258 2.39 13.80 0.29
N ASP A 259 1.69 13.83 -0.85
CA ASP A 259 1.43 15.05 -1.62
C ASP A 259 0.62 16.08 -0.82
N ALA A 260 -0.45 15.67 -0.13
CA ALA A 260 -1.25 16.59 0.67
C ALA A 260 -0.53 17.14 1.91
N TRP A 261 0.49 16.42 2.42
CA TRP A 261 1.24 16.78 3.63
C TRP A 261 2.60 17.42 3.29
N GLY A 262 3.00 17.38 2.02
CA GLY A 262 4.29 17.84 1.51
C GLY A 262 5.38 16.76 1.62
N ASP A 263 6.25 16.69 0.61
CA ASP A 263 7.35 15.71 0.44
C ASP A 263 8.33 15.60 1.63
N GLU A 264 8.27 16.50 2.60
CA GLU A 264 9.15 16.53 3.77
C GLU A 264 8.51 15.97 5.06
N THR A 265 7.36 15.30 4.96
CA THR A 265 6.67 14.73 6.12
C THR A 265 7.34 13.45 6.59
N GLU A 266 8.03 13.50 7.73
CA GLU A 266 8.63 12.32 8.36
C GLU A 266 7.66 11.72 9.39
N VAL A 267 7.14 10.50 9.13
CA VAL A 267 6.36 9.72 10.10
C VAL A 267 7.26 8.66 10.74
N ASN A 268 7.48 8.74 12.05
CA ASN A 268 8.33 7.84 12.80
C ASN A 268 7.58 7.19 13.96
N LEU A 269 7.75 5.87 14.16
CA LEU A 269 7.37 5.24 15.42
C LEU A 269 8.41 5.55 16.50
N ALA A 270 7.99 6.25 17.53
CA ALA A 270 8.81 6.62 18.67
C ALA A 270 8.52 5.70 19.85
N TYR A 271 9.57 5.03 20.32
CA TYR A 271 9.54 4.18 21.51
C TYR A 271 9.98 4.91 22.78
N ASN A 272 10.44 6.15 22.64
CA ASN A 272 10.84 7.03 23.74
C ASN A 272 9.68 7.96 24.08
N ALA A 273 9.31 8.02 25.36
CA ALA A 273 8.29 8.93 25.85
C ALA A 273 8.60 10.38 25.42
N TRP A 274 7.56 11.07 24.98
CA TRP A 274 7.62 12.49 24.58
C TRP A 274 8.56 12.79 23.42
N PHE A 275 8.84 11.81 22.55
CA PHE A 275 9.63 11.99 21.32
C PHE A 275 11.03 12.55 21.59
N SER A 276 11.61 12.23 22.76
CA SER A 276 12.88 12.78 23.23
C SER A 276 12.88 14.31 23.41
N ASN A 277 11.72 14.95 23.47
CA ASN A 277 11.56 16.37 23.72
C ASN A 277 11.53 16.66 25.23
N GLY A 278 12.61 17.27 25.74
CA GLY A 278 12.77 17.56 27.17
C GLY A 278 11.71 18.52 27.73
N ASP A 279 11.24 19.47 26.93
CA ASP A 279 10.23 20.44 27.36
C ASP A 279 8.85 19.80 27.48
N ALA A 280 8.50 18.92 26.52
CA ALA A 280 7.26 18.14 26.56
C ALA A 280 7.26 17.15 27.74
N ALA A 281 8.39 16.51 28.01
CA ALA A 281 8.55 15.62 29.16
C ALA A 281 8.41 16.37 30.50
N GLN A 282 8.98 17.57 30.60
CA GLN A 282 8.89 18.41 31.78
C GLN A 282 7.45 18.91 32.01
N TYR A 283 6.77 19.37 30.96
CA TYR A 283 5.37 19.78 31.03
C TYR A 283 4.46 18.64 31.49
N ALA A 284 4.66 17.43 30.97
CA ALA A 284 3.89 16.27 31.39
C ALA A 284 4.16 15.88 32.86
N TYR A 285 5.42 15.97 33.29
CA TYR A 285 5.79 15.77 34.69
C TYR A 285 5.10 16.78 35.63
N ASP A 286 5.12 18.06 35.25
CA ASP A 286 4.48 19.14 36.03
C ASP A 286 2.95 19.00 36.06
N ALA A 287 2.35 18.42 35.01
CA ALA A 287 0.94 18.05 34.96
C ALA A 287 0.60 16.78 35.78
N GLY A 288 1.59 16.16 36.43
CA GLY A 288 1.41 14.99 37.28
C GLY A 288 1.25 13.66 36.53
N MET A 289 1.66 13.60 35.25
CA MET A 289 1.61 12.36 34.48
C MET A 289 2.69 11.37 34.96
N PRO A 290 2.35 10.11 35.26
CA PRO A 290 3.34 9.11 35.63
C PRO A 290 4.26 8.80 34.45
N TYR A 291 5.56 8.63 34.73
CA TYR A 291 6.50 8.08 33.76
C TYR A 291 6.09 6.63 33.47
N THR A 292 5.70 6.33 32.24
CA THR A 292 5.34 4.97 31.82
C THR A 292 6.58 4.29 31.23
N ASP A 293 6.92 3.10 31.73
CA ASP A 293 8.06 2.31 31.25
C ASP A 293 7.89 1.80 29.81
N GLN A 294 6.68 1.91 29.26
CA GLN A 294 6.34 1.51 27.89
C GLN A 294 5.65 2.69 27.21
N PHE A 295 6.27 3.19 26.14
CA PHE A 295 5.71 4.24 25.29
C PHE A 295 5.80 3.79 23.84
N ILE A 296 4.69 3.85 23.13
CA ILE A 296 4.63 3.71 21.68
C ILE A 296 3.88 4.95 21.19
N GLY A 297 4.60 5.86 20.55
CA GLY A 297 4.06 7.07 19.97
C GLY A 297 4.29 7.10 18.47
N LEU A 298 3.39 7.77 17.75
CA LEU A 298 3.59 8.10 16.34
C LEU A 298 4.05 9.57 16.28
N GLU A 299 5.29 9.80 15.85
CA GLU A 299 5.84 11.14 15.59
C GLU A 299 5.55 11.50 14.14
N VAL A 300 4.87 12.61 13.92
CA VAL A 300 4.70 13.18 12.58
C VAL A 300 5.40 14.53 12.59
N LYS A 301 6.48 14.66 11.82
CA LYS A 301 7.14 15.95 11.58
C LYS A 301 6.64 16.52 10.28
N LEU A 302 5.83 17.57 10.40
CA LEU A 302 5.41 18.39 9.27
C LEU A 302 6.42 19.52 9.13
N LYS A 303 7.16 19.57 8.01
CA LYS A 303 7.94 20.74 7.65
C LYS A 303 7.08 21.61 6.73
N PHE A 304 6.84 22.85 7.17
CA PHE A 304 6.09 23.88 6.45
C PHE A 304 7.03 25.02 6.04
#